data_AF-U1Q0Q3-F1
#
_entry.id   AF-U1Q0Q3-F1
#
_cell.length_a   1.000
_cell.length_b   1.000
_cell.length_c   1.000
_cell.angle_alpha   90.00
_cell.angle_beta   90.00
_cell.angle_gamma   90.00
#
_symmetry.space_group_name_H-M   'P 1'
#
loop_
_entity.id
_entity.type
_entity.pdbx_description
1 polymer ?
#
loop_
_entity_poly.entity_id
_entity_poly.type
_entity_poly.pdbx_seq_one_letter_code
_entity_poly.pdbx_strand_id
1 'polypeptide(L)'
;MTRHQKRLSAPNAWPIERKTQTFTVKAGAGPHGESGVPLIILLRDVLGYVDTTKEARYALNQGTVLINGTAVSDEQRPVGLFDILVFTEREEHYRVFPEAG
;
A
#
# COMPACT_ATOMS: atom_id res chain seq x y z
N MET A 1 -2.66 18.08 11.99
CA MET A 1 -2.58 16.60 11.88
C MET A 1 -1.13 16.16 11.94
N THR A 2 -0.87 14.94 12.42
CA THR A 2 0.51 14.40 12.53
C THR A 2 1.01 13.89 11.17
N ARG A 3 2.30 14.12 10.89
CA ARG A 3 2.95 13.68 9.64
C ARG A 3 3.55 12.27 9.70
N HIS A 4 3.46 11.62 10.86
CA HIS A 4 4.16 10.37 11.17
C HIS A 4 3.18 9.31 11.67
N GLN A 5 3.44 8.05 11.32
CA GLN A 5 2.71 6.89 11.79
C GLN A 5 3.67 5.93 12.50
N LYS A 6 3.49 5.72 13.81
CA LYS A 6 4.20 4.65 14.52
C LYS A 6 3.62 3.30 14.09
N ARG A 7 4.48 2.30 13.93
CA ARG A 7 4.07 0.94 13.52
C ARG A 7 3.21 0.28 14.58
N LEU A 8 3.53 0.51 15.86
CA LEU A 8 2.76 0.01 17.00
C LEU A 8 1.32 0.53 17.02
N SER A 9 1.08 1.75 16.55
CA SER A 9 -0.23 2.42 16.53
C SER A 9 -0.89 2.38 15.15
N ALA A 10 -0.40 1.57 14.19
CA ALA A 10 -1.07 1.41 12.92
C ALA A 10 -2.48 0.78 13.12
N PRO A 11 -3.42 0.92 12.18
CA PRO A 11 -4.69 0.19 12.20
C PRO A 11 -4.48 -1.34 12.22
N ASN A 12 -5.34 -2.09 12.93
CA ASN A 12 -5.24 -3.56 13.02
C ASN A 12 -5.44 -4.25 11.65
N ALA A 13 -6.20 -3.61 10.76
CA ALA A 13 -6.46 -4.11 9.42
C ALA A 13 -5.24 -4.03 8.47
N TRP A 14 -4.16 -3.33 8.86
CA TRP A 14 -2.97 -3.25 8.02
C TRP A 14 -2.14 -4.53 8.20
N PRO A 15 -1.83 -5.27 7.11
CA PRO A 15 -1.08 -6.51 7.17
C PRO A 15 0.42 -6.24 7.37
N ILE A 16 0.79 -5.77 8.57
CA ILE A 16 2.17 -5.47 8.96
C ILE A 16 2.50 -6.00 10.35
N GLU A 17 3.71 -6.52 10.51
CA GLU A 17 4.23 -6.81 11.85
C GLU A 17 4.51 -5.53 12.62
N ARG A 18 4.00 -5.40 13.86
CA ARG A 18 4.08 -4.12 14.60
C ARG A 18 5.39 -3.86 15.33
N LYS A 19 6.10 -4.93 15.71
CA LYS A 19 7.23 -4.88 16.65
C LYS A 19 8.60 -5.04 15.97
N THR A 20 8.66 -4.91 14.65
CA THR A 20 9.90 -5.00 13.88
C THR A 20 10.58 -3.65 13.67
N GLN A 21 9.81 -2.56 13.60
CA GLN A 21 10.32 -1.21 13.34
C GLN A 21 9.46 -0.17 14.07
N THR A 22 10.03 1.01 14.34
CA THR A 22 9.35 2.09 15.08
C THR A 22 8.23 2.76 14.27
N PHE A 23 8.46 3.00 12.97
CA PHE A 23 7.58 3.76 12.10
C PHE A 23 7.13 2.96 10.89
N THR A 24 6.00 3.35 10.31
CA THR A 24 5.53 2.91 9.00
C THR A 24 5.07 4.12 8.20
N VAL A 25 4.76 3.91 6.93
CA VAL A 25 4.21 4.94 6.05
C VAL A 25 2.78 5.26 6.50
N LYS A 26 2.48 6.55 6.63
CA LYS A 26 1.13 7.02 6.93
C LYS A 26 0.30 6.99 5.64
N ALA A 27 -0.96 6.57 5.73
CA ALA A 27 -1.88 6.67 4.60
C ALA A 27 -2.06 8.14 4.20
N GLY A 28 -1.86 8.41 2.91
CA GLY A 28 -2.06 9.72 2.32
C GLY A 28 -3.54 10.10 2.21
N ALA A 29 -3.81 11.27 1.65
CA ALA A 29 -5.16 11.64 1.28
C ALA A 29 -5.65 10.77 0.11
N GLY A 30 -6.95 10.45 0.08
CA GLY A 30 -7.56 9.69 -1.00
C GLY A 30 -8.85 8.98 -0.57
N PRO A 31 -9.48 8.24 -1.49
CA PRO A 31 -10.77 7.56 -1.29
C PRO A 31 -10.99 6.84 0.04
N HIS A 32 -9.94 6.23 0.62
CA HIS A 32 -10.06 5.43 1.85
C HIS A 32 -9.41 6.09 3.07
N GLY A 33 -8.83 7.29 2.91
CA GLY A 33 -8.24 8.08 3.99
C GLY A 33 -7.31 7.27 4.91
N GLU A 34 -7.40 7.52 6.22
CA GLU A 34 -6.58 6.82 7.23
C GLU A 34 -6.98 5.34 7.44
N SER A 35 -8.16 4.94 6.96
CA SER A 35 -8.63 3.56 7.04
C SER A 35 -8.03 2.67 5.95
N GLY A 36 -7.59 3.28 4.85
CA GLY A 36 -6.93 2.56 3.75
C GLY A 36 -5.52 2.14 4.10
N VAL A 37 -5.07 1.04 3.50
CA VAL A 37 -3.70 0.54 3.59
C VAL A 37 -2.84 1.30 2.58
N PRO A 38 -1.73 1.96 2.99
CA PRO A 38 -0.78 2.55 2.05
C PRO A 38 -0.31 1.52 1.02
N LEU A 39 -0.31 1.89 -0.26
CA LEU A 39 0.09 0.99 -1.36
C LEU A 39 1.45 0.30 -1.11
N ILE A 40 2.42 1.01 -0.55
CA ILE A 40 3.74 0.42 -0.22
C ILE A 40 3.66 -0.80 0.71
N ILE A 41 2.68 -0.87 1.63
CA ILE A 41 2.52 -2.02 2.51
C ILE A 41 2.11 -3.24 1.69
N LEU A 42 1.23 -3.07 0.70
CA LEU A 42 0.84 -4.17 -0.19
C LEU A 42 2.03 -4.62 -1.05
N LEU A 43 2.81 -3.68 -1.59
CA LEU A 43 3.95 -4.00 -2.44
C LEU A 43 5.09 -4.70 -1.68
N ARG A 44 5.36 -4.27 -0.45
CA ARG A 44 6.49 -4.76 0.35
C ARG A 44 6.11 -5.89 1.30
N ASP A 45 5.14 -5.65 2.17
CA ASP A 45 4.84 -6.57 3.29
C ASP A 45 3.90 -7.71 2.87
N VAL A 46 3.10 -7.55 1.80
CA VAL A 46 2.17 -8.58 1.31
C VAL A 46 2.70 -9.32 0.08
N LEU A 47 3.04 -8.59 -0.99
CA LEU A 47 3.45 -9.17 -2.27
C LEU A 47 4.96 -9.43 -2.35
N GLY A 48 5.77 -8.71 -1.58
CA GLY A 48 7.24 -8.85 -1.59
C GLY A 48 7.90 -8.43 -2.90
N TYR A 49 7.32 -7.48 -3.64
CA TYR A 49 7.85 -7.02 -4.94
C TYR A 49 8.95 -5.98 -4.81
N VAL A 50 9.05 -5.34 -3.64
CA VAL A 50 10.03 -4.31 -3.32
C VAL A 50 10.48 -4.46 -1.88
N ASP A 51 11.72 -4.12 -1.58
CA ASP A 51 12.27 -4.13 -0.22
C ASP A 51 12.25 -2.72 0.39
N THR A 52 12.38 -1.70 -0.46
CA THR A 52 12.53 -0.30 -0.05
C THR A 52 11.49 0.63 -0.67
N THR A 53 11.24 1.76 0.01
CA THR A 53 10.38 2.82 -0.53
C THR A 53 10.92 3.43 -1.82
N LYS A 54 12.24 3.40 -2.03
CA LYS A 54 12.86 3.92 -3.24
C LYS A 54 12.52 3.05 -4.45
N GLU A 55 12.56 1.73 -4.31
CA GLU A 55 12.14 0.78 -5.34
C GLU A 55 10.64 0.89 -5.62
N ALA A 56 9.82 1.03 -4.58
CA ALA A 56 8.39 1.27 -4.73
C ALA A 56 8.13 2.50 -5.62
N ARG A 57 8.72 3.66 -5.30
CA ARG A 57 8.58 4.86 -6.14
C ARG A 57 9.11 4.66 -7.55
N TYR A 58 10.22 3.95 -7.71
CA TYR A 58 10.78 3.67 -9.03
C TYR A 58 9.78 2.89 -9.90
N ALA A 59 9.20 1.82 -9.35
CA ALA A 59 8.19 1.00 -10.02
C ALA A 59 6.91 1.80 -10.33
N LEU A 60 6.39 2.55 -9.36
CA LEU A 60 5.18 3.37 -9.53
C LEU A 60 5.36 4.45 -10.61
N ASN A 61 6.54 5.06 -10.69
CA ASN A 61 6.84 6.07 -11.70
C ASN A 61 6.96 5.52 -13.13
N GLN A 62 7.05 4.20 -13.32
CA GLN A 62 6.94 3.61 -14.67
C GLN A 62 5.49 3.59 -15.17
N GLY A 63 4.49 3.85 -14.31
CA GLY A 63 3.08 3.85 -14.69
C GLY A 63 2.48 2.46 -14.94
N THR A 64 3.16 1.40 -14.49
CA THR A 64 2.77 0.00 -14.73
C THR A 64 1.93 -0.59 -13.60
N VAL A 65 1.74 0.16 -12.51
CA VAL A 65 0.86 -0.20 -11.39
C VAL A 65 -0.40 0.64 -11.46
N LEU A 66 -1.54 -0.03 -11.61
CA LEU A 66 -2.85 0.61 -11.68
C LEU A 66 -3.68 0.26 -10.45
N ILE A 67 -4.43 1.24 -9.94
CA ILE A 67 -5.52 1.02 -8.99
C ILE A 67 -6.82 1.40 -9.67
N ASN A 68 -7.76 0.47 -9.76
CA ASN A 68 -9.05 0.67 -10.42
C ASN A 68 -8.90 1.25 -11.84
N GLY A 69 -7.90 0.77 -12.59
CA GLY A 69 -7.60 1.22 -13.97
C GLY A 69 -6.83 2.53 -14.09
N THR A 70 -6.53 3.23 -12.98
CA THR A 70 -5.74 4.48 -13.00
C THR A 70 -4.32 4.22 -12.54
N ALA A 71 -3.34 4.69 -13.31
CA ALA A 71 -1.93 4.63 -12.91
C ALA A 71 -1.67 5.46 -11.65
N VAL A 72 -0.87 4.92 -10.73
CA VAL A 72 -0.56 5.56 -9.45
C VAL A 72 0.94 5.75 -9.26
N SER A 73 1.32 6.94 -8.82
CA SER A 73 2.73 7.33 -8.59
C SER A 73 3.08 7.48 -7.11
N ASP A 74 2.07 7.67 -6.24
CA ASP A 74 2.26 7.90 -4.81
C ASP A 74 2.17 6.59 -4.01
N GLU A 75 3.24 6.22 -3.34
CA GLU A 75 3.31 5.02 -2.51
C GLU A 75 2.41 5.09 -1.25
N GLN A 76 1.97 6.29 -0.87
CA GLN A 76 1.10 6.56 0.27
C GLN A 76 -0.39 6.45 -0.09
N ARG A 77 -0.72 6.26 -1.37
CA ARG A 77 -2.09 6.14 -1.87
C ARG A 77 -2.87 5.11 -1.03
N PRO A 78 -3.96 5.51 -0.34
CA PRO A 78 -4.70 4.59 0.53
C PRO A 78 -5.54 3.61 -0.30
N VAL A 79 -5.21 2.32 -0.24
CA VAL A 79 -5.93 1.23 -0.89
C VAL A 79 -6.96 0.66 0.08
N GLY A 80 -8.18 0.42 -0.40
CA GLY A 80 -9.28 -0.07 0.41
C GLY A 80 -9.86 -1.38 -0.07
N LEU A 81 -10.89 -1.82 0.64
CA LEU A 81 -11.66 -3.01 0.31
C LEU A 81 -12.21 -2.92 -1.12
N PHE A 82 -12.11 -4.03 -1.86
CA PHE A 82 -12.54 -4.22 -3.24
C PHE A 82 -11.78 -3.44 -4.31
N ASP A 83 -10.79 -2.61 -3.96
CA ASP A 83 -9.91 -2.00 -4.96
C ASP A 83 -9.19 -3.10 -5.76
N ILE A 84 -9.04 -2.85 -7.06
CA ILE A 84 -8.36 -3.73 -8.00
C ILE A 84 -6.96 -3.19 -8.25
N LEU A 85 -5.94 -3.99 -7.95
CA LEU A 85 -4.56 -3.69 -8.34
C LEU A 85 -4.23 -4.46 -9.62
N VAL A 86 -3.64 -3.76 -10.58
CA VAL A 86 -3.15 -4.36 -11.83
C VAL A 86 -1.67 -4.02 -11.98
N PHE A 87 -0.86 -5.04 -12.24
CA PHE A 87 0.55 -4.91 -12.58
C PHE A 87 0.73 -5.26 -14.05
N THR A 88 0.72 -4.26 -14.93
CA THR A 88 0.60 -4.47 -16.38
C THR A 88 1.76 -5.26 -16.97
N GLU A 89 3.00 -5.02 -16.52
CA GLU A 89 4.19 -5.75 -16.98
C GLU A 89 4.23 -7.21 -16.50
N ARG A 90 3.46 -7.54 -15.45
CA ARG A 90 3.42 -8.88 -14.86
C ARG A 90 2.17 -9.66 -15.26
N GLU A 91 1.22 -9.01 -15.93
CA GLU A 91 -0.11 -9.55 -16.26
C GLU A 91 -0.90 -10.03 -15.02
N GLU A 92 -0.57 -9.51 -13.84
CA GLU A 92 -1.16 -9.89 -12.57
C GLU A 92 -2.29 -8.94 -12.16
N HIS A 93 -3.36 -9.53 -11.61
CA HIS A 93 -4.57 -8.82 -11.21
C HIS A 93 -4.99 -9.27 -9.81
N TYR A 94 -5.11 -8.33 -8.88
CA TYR A 94 -5.48 -8.60 -7.49
C TYR A 94 -6.71 -7.78 -7.11
N ARG A 95 -7.51 -8.32 -6.19
CA ARG A 95 -8.59 -7.60 -5.54
C ARG A 95 -8.40 -7.63 -4.03
N VAL A 96 -8.55 -6.48 -3.38
CA VAL A 96 -8.27 -6.33 -1.96
C VAL A 96 -9.45 -6.79 -1.11
N PHE A 97 -9.19 -7.69 -0.17
CA PHE A 97 -10.14 -8.16 0.84
C PHE A 97 -9.46 -8.17 2.23
N PRO A 98 -10.20 -8.02 3.32
CA PRO A 98 -9.70 -8.31 4.65
C PRO A 98 -9.42 -9.81 4.74
N GLU A 99 -8.43 -10.14 5.57
CA GLU A 99 -8.23 -11.52 5.99
C GLU A 99 -9.51 -12.01 6.69
N ALA A 100 -9.98 -13.19 6.33
CA ALA A 100 -11.06 -13.83 7.07
C ALA A 100 -10.51 -14.21 8.45
N GLY A 101 -11.12 -13.66 9.49
CA GLY A 101 -10.80 -14.02 10.89
C GLY A 101 -11.17 -15.45 11.22
#